data_AF-A0A9D9SX82-F1
#
_entry.id   AF-A0A9D9SX82-F1
#
_cell.length_a   1.000
_cell.length_b   1.000
_cell.length_c   1.000
_cell.angle_alpha   90.00
_cell.angle_beta   90.00
_cell.angle_gamma   90.00
#
_symmetry.space_group_name_H-M   'P 1'
#
loop_
_entity.id
_entity.type
_entity.pdbx_description
1 polymer ?
#
loop_
_entity_poly.entity_id
_entity_poly.type
_entity_poly.pdbx_seq_one_letter_code
_entity_poly.pdbx_strand_id
1 'polypeptide(L)'
;MIGEELPPLNPADDDQRWMTRALELGAEAAAAGEVPVGAVVVLEGKLIGEGWNQPVASHDPSAHAEIVALRAAARAIGNYRLSGASLYVTIEPCAMCAGALVHARVARLVFAAREPRAGAVISNLGLLERGFLNHRVAWSEGVCEQAAAQLMKDFFARRRASASGSFG
;
A
#
# COMPACT_ATOMS: atom_id res chain seq x y z
N MET A 1 -20.43 0.62 28.72
CA MET A 1 -19.08 0.77 29.29
C MET A 1 -18.09 0.24 28.25
N ILE A 2 -17.87 0.98 27.16
CA ILE A 2 -16.95 0.59 26.08
C ILE A 2 -16.12 1.80 25.74
N GLY A 3 -14.86 1.71 26.10
CA GLY A 3 -13.82 2.71 25.91
C GLY A 3 -12.49 2.00 26.16
N GLU A 4 -12.20 0.99 25.33
CA GLU A 4 -10.82 0.55 25.20
C GLU A 4 -10.14 1.59 24.31
N GLU A 5 -9.52 2.57 24.98
CA GLU A 5 -8.53 3.45 24.38
C GLU A 5 -7.43 2.58 23.79
N LEU A 6 -7.39 2.52 22.45
CA LEU A 6 -6.26 1.92 21.74
C LEU A 6 -4.99 2.66 22.18
N PRO A 7 -3.90 1.93 22.53
CA PRO A 7 -2.68 2.56 22.99
C PRO A 7 -2.13 3.52 21.92
N PRO A 8 -1.46 4.61 22.32
CA PRO A 8 -0.91 5.58 21.39
C PRO A 8 0.15 4.88 20.53
N LEU A 9 -0.15 4.70 19.24
CA LEU A 9 0.84 4.34 18.23
C LEU A 9 1.96 5.38 18.32
N ASN A 10 3.17 4.99 18.71
CA ASN A 10 4.31 5.91 18.66
C ASN A 10 4.63 6.17 17.18
N PRO A 11 4.25 7.31 16.56
CA PRO A 11 3.85 7.28 15.16
C PRO A 11 4.99 7.40 14.15
N ALA A 12 6.08 8.12 14.45
CA ALA A 12 7.00 8.55 13.39
C ALA A 12 8.09 7.53 13.02
N ASP A 13 8.81 7.01 14.02
CA ASP A 13 9.95 6.10 13.78
C ASP A 13 9.49 4.72 13.27
N ASP A 14 8.37 4.23 13.77
CA ASP A 14 7.76 2.97 13.31
C ASP A 14 7.22 3.11 11.88
N ASP A 15 6.61 4.24 11.54
CA ASP A 15 6.12 4.46 10.17
C ASP A 15 7.25 4.47 9.14
N GLN A 16 8.37 5.14 9.46
CA GLN A 16 9.53 5.16 8.57
C GLN A 16 10.12 3.75 8.39
N ARG A 17 10.19 2.95 9.46
CA ARG A 17 10.64 1.55 9.40
C ARG A 17 9.75 0.72 8.47
N TRP A 18 8.43 0.75 8.67
CA TRP A 18 7.51 -0.06 7.87
C TRP A 18 7.42 0.42 6.42
N MET A 19 7.49 1.73 6.19
CA MET A 19 7.55 2.28 4.83
C MET A 19 8.85 1.91 4.12
N THR A 20 9.97 1.86 4.84
CA THR A 20 11.25 1.38 4.29
C THR A 20 11.12 -0.07 3.83
N ARG A 21 10.47 -0.93 4.62
CA ARG A 21 10.18 -2.31 4.19
C ARG A 21 9.26 -2.36 2.96
N ALA A 22 8.25 -1.49 2.89
CA ALA A 22 7.40 -1.38 1.71
C ALA A 22 8.19 -0.92 0.46
N LEU A 23 9.19 -0.06 0.61
CA LEU A 23 10.08 0.36 -0.48
C LEU A 23 10.97 -0.78 -0.99
N GLU A 24 11.48 -1.63 -0.09
CA GLU A 24 12.23 -2.84 -0.46
C GLU A 24 11.37 -3.77 -1.34
N LEU A 25 10.12 -4.00 -0.93
CA LEU A 25 9.15 -4.78 -1.71
C LEU A 25 8.82 -4.11 -3.06
N GLY A 26 8.75 -2.78 -3.10
CA GLY A 26 8.61 -2.03 -4.35
C GLY A 26 9.82 -2.20 -5.29
N ALA A 27 11.03 -2.31 -4.73
CA ALA A 27 12.24 -2.61 -5.51
C ALA A 27 12.23 -4.05 -6.05
N GLU A 28 11.69 -5.01 -5.29
CA GLU A 28 11.45 -6.38 -5.77
C GLU A 28 10.49 -6.40 -6.97
N ALA A 29 9.36 -5.66 -6.90
CA ALA A 29 8.47 -5.48 -8.06
C ALA A 29 9.21 -4.92 -9.27
N ALA A 30 10.02 -3.88 -9.08
CA ALA A 30 10.80 -3.27 -10.15
C ALA A 30 11.75 -4.27 -10.81
N ALA A 31 12.43 -5.09 -10.00
CA ALA A 31 13.35 -6.13 -10.47
C ALA A 31 12.62 -7.24 -11.25
N ALA A 32 11.36 -7.51 -10.90
CA ALA A 32 10.47 -8.42 -11.62
C ALA A 32 9.82 -7.80 -12.89
N GLY A 33 10.12 -6.53 -13.21
CA GLY A 33 9.55 -5.84 -14.37
C GLY A 33 8.15 -5.26 -14.13
N GLU A 34 7.69 -5.25 -12.88
CA GLU A 34 6.39 -4.75 -12.46
C GLU A 34 6.48 -3.30 -11.97
N VAL A 35 5.35 -2.58 -11.98
CA VAL A 35 5.29 -1.21 -11.43
C VAL A 35 5.73 -1.24 -9.97
N PRO A 36 6.69 -0.40 -9.52
CA PRO A 36 7.43 -0.60 -8.27
C PRO A 36 6.66 -0.12 -7.04
N VAL A 37 5.57 -0.83 -6.72
CA VAL A 37 4.74 -0.59 -5.54
C VAL A 37 4.89 -1.76 -4.59
N GLY A 38 5.15 -1.46 -3.33
CA GLY A 38 5.21 -2.43 -2.24
C GLY A 38 4.33 -1.99 -1.08
N ALA A 39 3.86 -2.96 -0.30
CA ALA A 39 2.99 -2.76 0.84
C ALA A 39 3.24 -3.77 1.96
N VAL A 40 3.02 -3.34 3.19
CA VAL A 40 3.07 -4.19 4.39
C VAL A 40 1.87 -3.96 5.29
N VAL A 41 1.48 -4.99 6.02
CA VAL A 41 0.42 -4.95 7.04
C VAL A 41 1.01 -5.28 8.39
N VAL A 42 0.77 -4.40 9.37
CA VAL A 42 1.30 -4.50 10.72
C VAL A 42 0.14 -4.55 11.71
N LEU A 43 0.18 -5.49 12.65
CA LEU A 43 -0.79 -5.61 13.74
C LEU A 43 -0.02 -5.76 15.06
N GLU A 44 -0.32 -4.92 16.04
CA GLU A 44 0.35 -4.92 17.37
C GLU A 44 1.89 -4.87 17.24
N GLY A 45 2.40 -4.03 16.33
CA GLY A 45 3.84 -3.88 16.07
C GLY A 45 4.49 -5.08 15.35
N LYS A 46 3.71 -6.08 14.93
CA LYS A 46 4.19 -7.26 14.19
C LYS A 46 3.80 -7.17 12.73
N LEU A 47 4.76 -7.41 11.86
CA LEU A 47 4.53 -7.60 10.44
C LEU A 47 3.75 -8.91 10.22
N ILE A 48 2.54 -8.82 9.68
CA ILE A 48 1.66 -9.98 9.45
C ILE A 48 1.37 -10.22 7.96
N GLY A 49 1.68 -9.27 7.09
CA GLY A 49 1.50 -9.44 5.64
C GLY A 49 2.43 -8.54 4.85
N GLU A 50 2.88 -9.05 3.72
CA GLU A 50 3.74 -8.36 2.76
C GLU A 50 3.17 -8.56 1.35
N GLY A 51 3.36 -7.57 0.49
CA GLY A 51 2.95 -7.64 -0.89
C GLY A 51 3.64 -6.61 -1.76
N TRP A 52 3.75 -6.94 -3.04
CA TRP A 52 4.23 -6.04 -4.07
C TRP A 52 3.41 -6.26 -5.34
N ASN A 53 3.41 -5.26 -6.22
CA ASN A 53 2.64 -5.30 -7.47
C ASN A 53 3.13 -6.44 -8.36
N GLN A 54 2.28 -7.41 -8.64
CA GLN A 54 2.60 -8.53 -9.53
C GLN A 54 1.51 -8.86 -10.57
N PRO A 55 0.75 -7.89 -11.13
CA PRO A 55 -0.38 -8.19 -12.00
C PRO A 55 0.02 -8.83 -13.34
N VAL A 56 1.19 -8.53 -13.89
CA VAL A 56 1.67 -9.12 -15.15
C VAL A 56 2.11 -10.55 -14.91
N ALA A 57 2.99 -10.77 -13.92
CA ALA A 57 3.57 -12.08 -13.63
C ALA A 57 2.54 -13.09 -13.12
N SER A 58 1.55 -12.63 -12.34
CA SER A 58 0.50 -13.50 -11.79
C SER A 58 -0.74 -13.64 -12.67
N HIS A 59 -0.82 -12.89 -13.77
CA HIS A 59 -2.03 -12.77 -14.60
C HIS A 59 -3.30 -12.42 -13.80
N ASP A 60 -3.14 -11.71 -12.67
CA ASP A 60 -4.22 -11.31 -11.78
C ASP A 60 -4.33 -9.78 -11.78
N PRO A 61 -5.40 -9.21 -12.37
CA PRO A 61 -5.58 -7.76 -12.42
C PRO A 61 -5.78 -7.14 -11.03
N SER A 62 -6.06 -7.95 -10.01
CA SER A 62 -6.20 -7.51 -8.61
C SER A 62 -4.90 -7.59 -7.81
N ALA A 63 -3.81 -8.15 -8.35
CA ALA A 63 -2.55 -8.38 -7.64
C ALA A 63 -1.71 -7.10 -7.46
N HIS A 64 -2.35 -6.04 -6.98
CA HIS A 64 -1.70 -4.86 -6.45
C HIS A 64 -1.08 -5.15 -5.08
N ALA A 65 -0.04 -4.41 -4.73
CA ALA A 65 0.72 -4.59 -3.49
C ALA A 65 -0.19 -4.67 -2.25
N GLU A 66 -1.17 -3.77 -2.13
CA GLU A 66 -2.08 -3.72 -0.99
C GLU A 66 -2.95 -4.98 -0.92
N ILE A 67 -3.49 -5.44 -2.06
CA ILE A 67 -4.31 -6.66 -2.11
C ILE A 67 -3.49 -7.88 -1.74
N VAL A 68 -2.27 -7.99 -2.25
CA VAL A 68 -1.35 -9.10 -1.95
C VAL A 68 -1.02 -9.10 -0.45
N ALA A 69 -0.70 -7.94 0.13
CA ALA A 69 -0.38 -7.80 1.55
C ALA A 69 -1.58 -8.11 2.46
N LEU A 70 -2.78 -7.62 2.12
CA LEU A 70 -4.03 -7.93 2.85
C LEU A 70 -4.35 -9.42 2.81
N ARG A 71 -4.19 -10.08 1.65
CA ARG A 71 -4.39 -11.53 1.52
C ARG A 71 -3.38 -12.32 2.35
N ALA A 72 -2.11 -11.89 2.38
CA ALA A 72 -1.08 -12.49 3.23
C ALA A 72 -1.42 -12.35 4.71
N ALA A 73 -1.77 -11.14 5.16
CA ALA A 73 -2.18 -10.85 6.53
C ALA A 73 -3.39 -11.67 6.98
N ALA A 74 -4.44 -11.72 6.16
CA ALA A 74 -5.66 -12.45 6.48
C ALA A 74 -5.41 -13.96 6.64
N ARG A 75 -4.53 -14.53 5.79
CA ARG A 75 -4.10 -15.93 5.93
C ARG A 75 -3.28 -16.14 7.20
N ALA A 76 -2.35 -15.24 7.51
CA ALA A 76 -1.49 -15.35 8.68
C ALA A 76 -2.27 -15.38 9.99
N ILE A 77 -3.36 -14.60 10.08
CA ILE A 77 -4.20 -14.54 11.30
C ILE A 77 -5.46 -15.42 11.24
N GLY A 78 -5.71 -16.10 10.11
CA GLY A 78 -6.91 -16.92 9.90
C GLY A 78 -8.22 -16.12 9.89
N ASN A 79 -8.19 -14.82 9.55
CA ASN A 79 -9.35 -13.93 9.61
C ASN A 79 -9.26 -12.84 8.53
N TYR A 80 -10.37 -12.62 7.81
CA TYR A 80 -10.45 -11.57 6.79
C TYR A 80 -10.54 -10.15 7.39
N ARG A 81 -10.93 -10.03 8.66
CA ARG A 81 -10.95 -8.76 9.40
C ARG A 81 -9.60 -8.55 10.08
N LEU A 82 -8.90 -7.53 9.64
CA LEU A 82 -7.61 -7.05 10.13
C LEU A 82 -7.80 -5.85 11.06
N SER A 83 -8.78 -5.94 11.97
CA SER A 83 -9.11 -4.85 12.89
C SER A 83 -7.91 -4.48 13.76
N GLY A 84 -7.63 -3.17 13.85
CA GLY A 84 -6.45 -2.66 14.56
C GLY A 84 -5.16 -2.64 13.74
N ALA A 85 -5.14 -3.25 12.53
CA ALA A 85 -3.94 -3.24 11.70
C ALA A 85 -3.71 -1.89 11.01
N SER A 86 -2.44 -1.59 10.77
CA SER A 86 -1.96 -0.52 9.88
C SER A 86 -1.47 -1.12 8.57
N LEU A 87 -1.85 -0.52 7.44
CA LEU A 87 -1.27 -0.83 6.12
C LEU A 87 -0.36 0.32 5.69
N TYR A 88 0.86 -0.02 5.28
CA TYR A 88 1.84 0.90 4.70
C TYR A 88 2.03 0.58 3.23
N VAL A 89 2.02 1.57 2.34
CA VAL A 89 2.17 1.37 0.89
C VAL A 89 2.96 2.51 0.25
N THR A 90 3.79 2.21 -0.74
CA THR A 90 4.68 3.23 -1.33
C THR A 90 3.95 4.26 -2.20
N ILE A 91 2.77 3.93 -2.72
CA ILE A 91 1.98 4.80 -3.60
C ILE A 91 0.53 4.84 -3.11
N GLU A 92 -0.12 6.00 -3.24
CA GLU A 92 -1.52 6.20 -2.89
C GLU A 92 -2.42 5.12 -3.51
N PRO A 93 -3.24 4.42 -2.69
CA PRO A 93 -4.15 3.39 -3.17
C PRO A 93 -5.15 3.85 -4.22
N CYS A 94 -5.38 2.98 -5.21
CA CYS A 94 -6.49 3.12 -6.16
C CYS A 94 -7.84 2.76 -5.51
N ALA A 95 -8.94 2.95 -6.24
CA ALA A 95 -10.29 2.68 -5.73
C ALA A 95 -10.51 1.23 -5.27
N MET A 96 -9.93 0.26 -5.99
CA MET A 96 -9.99 -1.16 -5.63
C MET A 96 -9.31 -1.41 -4.27
N CYS A 97 -8.06 -0.97 -4.13
CA CYS A 97 -7.28 -1.17 -2.91
C CYS A 97 -7.91 -0.43 -1.72
N ALA A 98 -8.37 0.81 -1.93
CA ALA A 98 -9.07 1.58 -0.91
C ALA A 98 -10.37 0.90 -0.44
N GLY A 99 -11.16 0.34 -1.36
CA GLY A 99 -12.33 -0.48 -1.01
C GLY A 99 -11.95 -1.75 -0.23
N ALA A 100 -10.87 -2.41 -0.61
CA ALA A 100 -10.38 -3.60 0.09
C ALA A 100 -9.96 -3.30 1.55
N LEU A 101 -9.33 -2.15 1.81
CA LEU A 101 -9.00 -1.69 3.18
C LEU A 101 -10.26 -1.60 4.07
N VAL A 102 -11.34 -1.03 3.53
CA VAL A 102 -12.64 -0.90 4.20
C VAL A 102 -13.22 -2.29 4.52
N HIS A 103 -13.23 -3.19 3.54
CA HIS A 103 -13.73 -4.55 3.73
C HIS A 103 -12.92 -5.35 4.76
N ALA A 104 -11.60 -5.16 4.76
CA ALA A 104 -10.67 -5.79 5.69
C ALA A 104 -10.67 -5.15 7.08
N ARG A 105 -11.41 -4.06 7.32
CA ARG A 105 -11.47 -3.36 8.62
C ARG A 105 -10.11 -2.84 9.10
N VAL A 106 -9.22 -2.48 8.17
CA VAL A 106 -7.93 -1.86 8.49
C VAL A 106 -8.17 -0.58 9.27
N ALA A 107 -7.46 -0.39 10.39
CA ALA A 107 -7.64 0.79 11.22
C ALA A 107 -6.97 2.02 10.60
N ARG A 108 -5.78 1.83 10.03
CA ARG A 108 -4.94 2.92 9.54
C ARG A 108 -4.24 2.60 8.21
N LEU A 109 -4.20 3.57 7.32
CA LEU A 109 -3.43 3.57 6.08
C LEU A 109 -2.31 4.61 6.16
N VAL A 110 -1.10 4.26 5.75
CA VAL A 110 -0.01 5.21 5.53
C VAL A 110 0.52 5.01 4.13
N PHE A 111 0.52 6.04 3.29
CA PHE A 111 1.10 5.95 1.96
C PHE A 111 2.24 6.97 1.74
N ALA A 112 3.26 6.61 0.98
CA ALA A 112 4.42 7.49 0.83
C ALA A 112 4.15 8.65 -0.14
N ALA A 113 3.83 8.35 -1.40
CA ALA A 113 3.62 9.37 -2.43
C ALA A 113 2.20 9.31 -3.03
N ARG A 114 1.67 10.48 -3.41
CA ARG A 114 0.39 10.60 -4.10
C ARG A 114 0.44 10.02 -5.52
N GLU A 115 -0.70 9.55 -6.02
CA GLU A 115 -0.87 9.08 -7.40
C GLU A 115 -1.93 9.94 -8.12
N PRO A 116 -1.52 11.02 -8.81
CA PRO A 116 -2.45 11.97 -9.40
C PRO A 116 -3.43 11.35 -10.40
N ARG A 117 -3.07 10.25 -11.08
CA ARG A 117 -3.90 9.70 -12.16
C ARG A 117 -4.99 8.76 -11.65
N ALA A 118 -4.70 7.97 -10.63
CA ALA A 118 -5.55 6.86 -10.20
C ALA A 118 -5.77 6.78 -8.68
N GLY A 119 -5.07 7.61 -7.90
CA GLY A 119 -5.17 7.67 -6.45
C GLY A 119 -6.59 8.05 -6.01
N ALA A 120 -7.17 7.23 -5.14
CA ALA A 120 -8.55 7.36 -4.71
C ALA A 120 -8.70 7.85 -3.27
N VAL A 121 -7.61 7.98 -2.52
CA VAL A 121 -7.66 8.39 -1.11
C VAL A 121 -7.84 9.89 -1.00
N ILE A 122 -6.97 10.67 -1.66
CA ILE A 122 -7.02 12.15 -1.67
C ILE A 122 -6.94 12.72 -3.09
N SER A 123 -6.25 12.08 -4.04
CA SER A 123 -5.98 12.69 -5.35
C SER A 123 -7.23 12.90 -6.21
N ASN A 124 -8.14 11.92 -6.25
CA ASN A 124 -9.32 12.00 -7.13
C ASN A 124 -10.67 11.84 -6.39
N LEU A 125 -10.81 10.83 -5.53
CA LEU A 125 -12.14 10.42 -5.05
C LEU A 125 -12.46 10.80 -3.60
N GLY A 126 -11.47 11.09 -2.76
CA GLY A 126 -11.73 11.26 -1.32
C GLY A 126 -12.43 10.02 -0.72
N LEU A 127 -12.14 8.82 -1.24
CA LEU A 127 -13.03 7.66 -1.09
C LEU A 127 -13.20 7.27 0.37
N LEU A 128 -12.11 7.26 1.15
CA LEU A 128 -12.12 6.86 2.56
C LEU A 128 -12.87 7.84 3.47
N GLU A 129 -13.23 9.03 2.97
CA GLU A 129 -14.02 10.04 3.69
C GLU A 129 -15.52 9.98 3.38
N ARG A 130 -15.94 9.11 2.45
CA ARG A 130 -17.35 9.02 2.03
C ARG A 130 -18.22 8.38 3.11
N GLY A 131 -19.33 9.05 3.45
CA GLY A 131 -20.22 8.64 4.55
C GLY A 131 -21.01 7.35 4.35
N PHE A 132 -21.05 6.79 3.13
CA PHE A 132 -21.73 5.52 2.87
C PHE A 132 -20.89 4.28 3.21
N LEU A 133 -19.60 4.47 3.50
CA LEU A 133 -18.71 3.37 3.89
C LEU A 133 -19.03 2.91 5.31
N ASN A 134 -19.06 1.59 5.51
CA ASN A 134 -19.40 0.98 6.80
C ASN A 134 -18.19 0.80 7.74
N HIS A 135 -17.03 1.33 7.39
CA HIS A 135 -15.79 1.33 8.16
C HIS A 135 -15.02 2.62 7.89
N ARG A 136 -14.40 3.20 8.92
CA ARG A 136 -13.51 4.36 8.77
C ARG A 136 -12.06 3.90 8.86
N VAL A 137 -11.28 4.26 7.84
CA VAL A 137 -9.84 4.03 7.79
C VAL A 137 -9.17 5.39 8.02
N ALA A 138 -8.46 5.54 9.14
CA ALA A 138 -7.62 6.72 9.33
C ALA A 138 -6.47 6.68 8.32
N TRP A 139 -6.04 7.83 7.78
CA TRP A 139 -4.96 7.83 6.80
C TRP A 139 -4.01 9.01 6.99
N SER A 140 -2.75 8.81 6.60
CA SER A 140 -1.69 9.82 6.55
C SER A 140 -0.77 9.57 5.36
N GLU A 141 -0.03 10.59 4.94
CA GLU A 141 0.86 10.52 3.78
C GLU A 141 2.23 11.15 4.02
N GLY A 142 3.16 10.99 3.08
CA GLY A 142 4.41 11.74 3.02
C GLY A 142 5.63 11.01 3.63
N VAL A 143 5.42 9.89 4.32
CA VAL A 143 6.52 9.09 4.89
C VAL A 143 7.33 8.50 3.75
N CYS A 144 8.63 8.83 3.66
CA CYS A 144 9.52 8.41 2.58
C CYS A 144 9.03 8.78 1.15
N GLU A 145 8.27 9.87 0.99
CA GLU A 145 7.69 10.30 -0.29
C GLU A 145 8.73 10.40 -1.41
N GLN A 146 9.86 11.06 -1.14
CA GLN A 146 10.92 11.29 -2.12
C GLN A 146 11.49 9.96 -2.65
N ALA A 147 11.69 8.98 -1.77
CA ALA A 147 12.22 7.67 -2.14
C ALA A 147 11.22 6.90 -3.01
N ALA A 148 9.93 6.90 -2.64
CA ALA A 148 8.88 6.25 -3.42
C ALA A 148 8.72 6.90 -4.81
N ALA A 149 8.71 8.23 -4.86
CA ALA A 149 8.62 8.98 -6.11
C ALA A 149 9.83 8.73 -7.02
N GLN A 150 11.03 8.66 -6.45
CA GLN A 150 12.25 8.37 -7.21
C GLN A 150 12.22 6.96 -7.80
N LEU A 151 11.82 5.96 -7.01
CA LEU A 151 11.70 4.58 -7.48
C LEU A 151 10.76 4.44 -8.69
N MET A 152 9.60 5.10 -8.64
CA MET A 152 8.66 5.17 -9.78
C MET A 152 9.27 5.84 -11.01
N LYS A 153 9.94 6.98 -10.83
CA LYS A 153 10.61 7.71 -11.93
C LYS A 153 11.67 6.84 -12.60
N ASP A 154 12.51 6.18 -11.82
CA ASP A 154 13.60 5.34 -12.32
C ASP A 154 13.08 4.12 -13.08
N PHE A 155 11.99 3.52 -12.62
CA PHE A 155 11.34 2.41 -13.32
C PHE A 155 10.83 2.84 -14.70
N PHE A 156 10.06 3.92 -14.80
CA PHE A 156 9.54 4.36 -16.09
C PHE A 156 10.61 4.95 -17.01
N ALA A 157 11.67 5.55 -16.49
CA ALA A 157 12.82 5.98 -17.28
C ALA A 157 13.50 4.77 -17.95
N ARG A 158 13.76 3.69 -17.19
CA ARG A 158 14.32 2.44 -17.71
C ARG A 158 13.41 1.79 -18.76
N ARG A 159 12.09 1.77 -18.56
CA ARG A 159 11.13 1.23 -19.55
C ARG A 159 11.12 2.02 -20.85
N ARG A 160 11.15 3.36 -20.78
CA ARG A 160 11.22 4.20 -21.99
C ARG A 160 12.51 3.96 -22.77
N ALA A 161 13.66 3.89 -22.09
CA ALA A 161 14.94 3.60 -22.73
C ALA A 161 14.97 2.22 -23.41
N SER A 162 14.36 1.22 -22.79
CA SER A 162 14.28 -0.14 -23.34
C SER A 162 13.35 -0.22 -24.55
N ALA A 163 12.23 0.53 -24.55
CA ALA A 163 11.30 0.59 -25.69
C ALA A 163 11.87 1.35 -26.90
N SER A 164 12.79 2.29 -26.69
CA SER A 164 13.50 2.98 -27.78
C SER A 164 14.65 2.17 -28.40
N GLY A 165 15.08 1.07 -27.77
CA GLY A 165 16.18 0.21 -28.25
C GLY A 165 15.75 -0.98 -29.11
N SER A 166 14.45 -1.20 -29.31
CA SER A 166 13.90 -2.35 -30.07
C SER A 166 13.60 -2.05 -31.55
N PHE A 167 14.20 -0.99 -32.10
CA PHE A 167 14.33 -0.78 -33.55
C PHE A 167 15.83 -0.77 -33.90
N GLY A 168 16.40 -1.95 -34.11
CA GLY A 168 17.76 -2.19 -34.56
C GLY A 168 17.85 -3.58 -35.17
#